data_AF-A0A8J3RDP0-F1
#
_entry.id   AF-A0A8J3RDP0-F1
#
_cell.length_a   1.000
_cell.length_b   1.000
_cell.length_c   1.000
_cell.angle_alpha   90.00
_cell.angle_beta   90.00
_cell.angle_gamma   90.00
#
_symmetry.space_group_name_H-M   'P 1'
#
loop_
_entity.id
_entity.type
_entity.pdbx_description
1 polymer ?
#
loop_
_entity_poly.entity_id
_entity_poly.type
_entity_poly.pdbx_seq_one_letter_code
_entity_poly.pdbx_strand_id
1 'polypeptide(L)' 'MLAGSSPGVTVAELAAAGARRISLGSALARAALSATLAAGRELAEHGTFGFSRGVLTYAEANALWTEDGV' A
#
# COMPACT_ATOMS: atom_id res chain seq x y z
N MET A 1 3.56 -3.14 19.28
CA MET A 1 4.50 -2.27 18.55
C MET A 1 3.75 -1.57 17.42
N LEU A 2 3.81 -0.24 17.35
CA LEU A 2 3.28 0.57 16.24
C LEU A 2 4.40 0.79 15.23
N ALA A 3 4.42 0.03 14.13
CA ALA A 3 5.50 0.07 13.15
C ALA A 3 5.22 1.01 11.97
N GLY A 4 4.00 1.51 11.83
CA GLY A 4 3.56 2.31 10.68
C GLY A 4 4.33 3.61 10.41
N SER A 5 5.19 4.05 11.32
CA SER A 5 5.99 5.28 11.22
C SER A 5 7.50 5.06 11.44
N SER A 6 8.00 3.83 11.41
CA SER A 6 9.42 3.53 11.66
C SER A 6 10.11 3.10 10.37
N PRO A 7 10.52 4.05 9.50
CA PRO A 7 11.23 3.72 8.27
C PRO A 7 12.58 3.11 8.62
N GLY A 8 12.84 1.90 8.14
CA GLY A 8 14.13 1.22 8.30
C GLY A 8 14.14 0.03 9.26
N VAL A 9 13.03 -0.28 9.93
CA VAL A 9 12.91 -1.51 10.73
C VAL A 9 12.13 -2.57 9.96
N THR A 10 12.70 -3.77 9.83
CA THR A 10 12.08 -4.91 9.16
C THR A 10 11.13 -5.67 10.07
N VAL A 11 10.18 -6.41 9.47
CA VAL A 11 9.32 -7.35 10.20
C VAL A 11 10.15 -8.41 10.93
N ALA A 12 11.25 -8.86 10.32
CA ALA A 12 12.15 -9.86 10.90
C ALA A 12 12.85 -9.35 12.17
N GLU A 13 13.33 -8.10 12.17
CA GLU A 13 13.94 -7.48 13.36
C GLU A 13 12.91 -7.30 14.48
N LEU A 14 11.68 -6.90 14.16
CA LEU A 14 10.59 -6.82 15.13
C LEU A 14 10.26 -8.20 15.71
N ALA A 15 10.22 -9.24 14.87
CA ALA A 15 9.99 -10.61 15.31
C ALA A 15 11.13 -11.13 16.21
N ALA A 16 12.39 -10.87 15.85
CA ALA A 16 13.57 -11.22 16.64
C ALA A 16 13.58 -10.50 18.00
N ALA A 17 13.07 -9.26 18.05
CA ALA A 17 12.86 -8.50 19.28
C ALA A 17 11.64 -8.99 20.11
N GLY A 18 10.97 -10.07 19.70
CA GLY A 18 9.88 -10.69 20.43
C GLY A 18 8.48 -10.16 20.09
N ALA A 19 8.32 -9.37 19.03
CA ALA A 19 7.00 -8.89 18.62
C ALA A 19 6.13 -10.06 18.09
N ARG A 20 4.99 -10.27 18.74
CA ARG A 20 3.96 -11.25 18.31
C ARG A 20 2.92 -10.65 17.37
N ARG A 21 2.74 -9.33 17.39
CA ARG A 21 1.80 -8.58 16.54
C ARG A 21 2.39 -7.22 16.19
N ILE A 22 2.21 -6.81 14.94
CA ILE A 22 2.67 -5.53 14.41
C ILE A 22 1.44 -4.73 14.00
N SER A 23 1.27 -3.53 14.58
CA SER A 23 0.22 -2.61 14.14
C SER A 23 0.81 -1.60 13.16
N LEU A 24 0.15 -1.45 12.02
CA LEU A 24 0.51 -0.47 10.99
C LEU A 24 -0.23 0.86 11.17
N GLY A 25 -1.23 0.92 12.07
CA GLY A 25 -2.12 2.07 12.16
C GLY A 25 -2.74 2.41 10.80
N SER A 26 -2.71 3.69 10.42
CA SER A 26 -3.24 4.18 9.14
C SER A 26 -2.23 4.16 7.98
N ALA A 27 -1.06 3.51 8.13
CA ALA A 27 0.01 3.58 7.15
C ALA A 27 -0.41 3.12 5.74
N LEU A 28 -1.09 1.97 5.63
CA LEU A 28 -1.56 1.45 4.32
C LEU A 28 -2.61 2.36 3.67
N ALA A 29 -3.57 2.85 4.45
CA ALA A 29 -4.58 3.79 3.94
C ALA A 29 -3.94 5.09 3.42
N ARG A 30 -2.95 5.62 4.16
CA ARG A 30 -2.20 6.80 3.74
C ARG A 30 -1.35 6.54 2.50
N ALA A 31 -0.73 5.36 2.38
CA ALA A 31 0.02 4.99 1.18
C ALA A 31 -0.88 4.96 -0.07
N ALA A 32 -2.06 4.35 0.04
CA ALA A 32 -3.05 4.35 -1.04
C ALA A 32 -3.49 5.79 -1.41
N LEU A 33 -3.83 6.62 -0.42
CA LEU A 33 -4.21 8.02 -0.65
C LEU A 33 -3.08 8.83 -1.30
N SER A 34 -1.83 8.64 -0.88
CA SER A 34 -0.67 9.30 -1.47
C SER A 34 -0.47 8.92 -2.94
N ALA A 35 -0.65 7.64 -3.30
CA ALA A 35 -0.60 7.20 -4.69
C ALA A 35 -1.71 7.84 -5.54
N THR A 36 -2.94 7.89 -5.02
CA THR A 36 -4.07 8.56 -5.69
C THR A 36 -3.82 10.05 -5.91
N LEU A 37 -3.28 10.75 -4.91
CA LEU A 37 -2.93 12.17 -5.03
C LEU A 37 -1.84 12.40 -6.08
N ALA A 38 -0.84 11.53 -6.15
CA ALA A 38 0.20 11.62 -7.17
C ALA A 38 -0.36 11.40 -8.59
N ALA A 39 -1.23 10.41 -8.78
CA ALA A 39 -1.93 10.17 -10.04
C ALA A 39 -2.81 11.37 -10.46
N GLY A 40 -3.56 11.95 -9.51
CA GLY A 40 -4.38 13.13 -9.76
C GLY A 40 -3.55 14.35 -10.18
N ARG A 41 -2.38 14.55 -9.58
CA ARG A 41 -1.45 15.62 -9.98
C ARG A 41 -0.89 15.38 -11.38
N GLU A 42 -0.51 14.15 -11.72
CA GLU A 42 -0.06 13.81 -13.07
C GLU A 42 -1.13 14.17 -14.12
N LEU A 43 -2.38 13.77 -13.88
CA LEU A 43 -3.51 14.08 -14.75
C LEU A 43 -3.72 15.59 -14.91
N ALA A 44 -3.69 16.33 -13.81
CA ALA A 44 -3.98 17.77 -13.80
C ALA A 44 -2.84 18.61 -14.42
N GLU A 45 -1.58 18.25 -14.15
CA GLU A 45 -0.42 19.04 -14.54
C GLU A 45 0.12 18.64 -15.91
N HIS A 46 0.07 17.34 -16.26
CA HIS A 46 0.74 16.79 -17.43
C HIS A 46 -0.21 16.13 -18.44
N GLY A 47 -1.45 15.81 -18.04
CA GLY A 47 -2.42 15.16 -18.93
C GLY A 47 -2.02 13.74 -19.34
N THR A 48 -1.18 13.06 -18.55
CA THR A 48 -0.66 11.72 -18.84
C THR A 48 -1.22 10.67 -17.89
N PHE A 49 -1.15 9.40 -18.31
CA PHE A 49 -1.67 8.24 -17.58
C PHE A 49 -0.57 7.29 -17.09
N GLY A 50 0.63 7.80 -16.85
CA GLY A 50 1.79 7.04 -16.40
C GLY A 50 1.57 6.30 -15.09
N PHE A 51 0.77 6.87 -14.18
CA PHE A 51 0.35 6.22 -12.93
C PHE A 51 -0.30 4.84 -13.14
N SER A 52 -0.87 4.56 -14.32
CA SER A 52 -1.53 3.29 -14.62
C SER A 52 -0.55 2.13 -14.80
N ARG A 53 0.75 2.40 -14.98
CA ARG A 53 1.77 1.35 -15.10
C ARG A 53 1.92 0.60 -13.79
N GLY A 54 1.64 -0.70 -13.82
CA GLY A 54 1.77 -1.59 -12.65
C GLY A 54 0.61 -1.49 -11.66
N VAL A 55 -0.48 -0.81 -12.01
CA VAL A 55 -1.74 -0.87 -11.25
C VAL A 55 -2.41 -2.21 -11.56
N LEU A 56 -3.12 -2.76 -10.57
CA LEU A 56 -3.89 -3.99 -10.73
C LEU A 56 -4.77 -3.92 -11.98
N THR A 57 -4.71 -4.98 -12.78
CA THR A 57 -5.65 -5.21 -13.85
C THR A 57 -7.06 -5.42 -13.28
N TYR A 58 -8.07 -5.25 -14.12
CA TYR A 58 -9.45 -5.50 -13.72
C TYR A 58 -9.67 -6.95 -13.22
N ALA A 59 -8.98 -7.92 -13.83
CA ALA A 59 -9.03 -9.31 -13.41
C ALA A 59 -8.44 -9.51 -12.00
N GLU A 60 -7.25 -8.94 -11.73
CA GLU A 60 -6.62 -9.00 -10.41
C GLU A 60 -7.47 -8.30 -9.34
N ALA A 61 -8.04 -7.13 -9.67
CA ALA A 61 -8.91 -6.39 -8.75
C ALA A 61 -10.19 -7.16 -8.42
N ASN A 62 -10.80 -7.85 -9.40
CA ASN A 62 -12.00 -8.67 -9.16
C ASN A 62 -11.68 -9.94 -8.37
N ALA A 63 -10.50 -10.53 -8.56
CA ALA A 63 -10.08 -11.71 -7.82
C ALA A 63 -10.05 -11.47 -6.30
N LEU A 64 -9.80 -10.23 -5.85
CA LEU A 64 -9.85 -9.86 -4.42
C LEU A 64 -11.22 -10.04 -3.76
N TRP A 65 -12.29 -10.17 -4.54
CA TRP A 65 -13.68 -10.29 -4.05
C TRP A 65 -14.28 -11.67 -4.29
N THR A 66 -13.53 -12.58 -4.90
CA THR A 66 -13.99 -13.96 -5.14
C THR A 66 -13.62 -14.80 -3.91
N GLU A 67 -14.49 -15.72 -3.50
CA GLU A 67 -14.45 -16.49 -2.23
C GLU A 67 -13.18 -17.34 -1.97
N ASP A 68 -12.16 -17.25 -2.83
CA ASP A 68 -10.85 -17.93 -2.71
C ASP A 68 -9.68 -16.95 -2.42
N GLY A 69 -9.91 -15.82 -1.72
CA GLY A 69 -8.91 -14.75 -1.67
C GLY A 69 -8.80 -13.87 -0.42
N VAL A 70 -8.51 -14.46 0.75
CA VAL A 70 -7.38 -14.13 1.67
C VAL A 70 -7.16 -15.26 2.68
#